data_AF-A0A6I9XXZ6-F1
#
_entry.id   AF-A0A6I9XXZ6-F1
#
_cell.length_a   1.000
_cell.length_b   1.000
_cell.length_c   1.000
_cell.angle_alpha   90.00
_cell.angle_beta   90.00
_cell.angle_gamma   90.00
#
_symmetry.space_group_name_H-M   'P 1'
#
loop_
_entity.id
_entity.type
_entity.pdbx_description
1 polymer ?
#
loop_
_entity_poly.entity_id
_entity_poly.type
_entity_poly.pdbx_seq_one_letter_code
_entity_poly.pdbx_strand_id
1 'polypeptide(L)'
;MHNMTPSELFDETISIRVYDSYSLRPDSLMGEFKIDVGYVYDEPGHAVMRKWLLLNDPEDSNSNPKGYLKVSMFVLGTGDEPPVENRERENENDDVETNLLLPAGIALRWVTFVLKIYRAEDIPQMDDAFAQTVKEIFGGEADKKNLVDPFVEVCFAGKKVCTSIIEKNANPEWNQLVNLQIKFPSMCEKIRLMVYDWDRLTKNDVVGTTYLCLYKIAASGGEVEELSSSGAGASSYEGS
;
A
#
# COMPACT_ATOMS: atom_id res chain seq x y z
N MET A 1 10.91 -42.54 -20.89
CA MET A 1 10.11 -41.84 -19.87
C MET A 1 10.49 -42.46 -18.54
N HIS A 2 11.16 -41.72 -17.66
CA HIS A 2 11.46 -42.20 -16.32
C HIS A 2 10.12 -42.35 -15.57
N ASN A 3 9.83 -43.54 -15.05
CA ASN A 3 8.69 -43.77 -14.16
C ASN A 3 9.05 -43.18 -12.80
N MET A 4 8.72 -41.91 -12.62
CA MET A 4 8.80 -41.21 -11.35
C MET A 4 7.70 -41.70 -10.42
N THR A 5 8.01 -41.91 -9.15
CA THR A 5 7.01 -42.25 -8.13
C THR A 5 6.18 -41.01 -7.76
N PRO A 6 4.95 -41.15 -7.24
CA PRO A 6 4.15 -40.01 -6.80
C PRO A 6 4.85 -39.14 -5.75
N SER A 7 5.59 -39.76 -4.82
CA SER A 7 6.35 -39.03 -3.80
C SER A 7 7.48 -38.20 -4.39
N GLU A 8 8.23 -38.76 -5.36
CA GLU A 8 9.25 -38.00 -6.07
C GLU A 8 8.62 -36.84 -6.85
N LEU A 9 7.47 -37.05 -7.49
CA LEU A 9 6.75 -35.99 -8.22
C LEU A 9 6.31 -34.85 -7.30
N PHE A 10 5.90 -35.14 -6.06
CA PHE A 10 5.45 -34.11 -5.12
C PHE A 10 6.59 -33.24 -4.58
N ASP A 11 7.82 -33.75 -4.61
CA ASP A 11 9.03 -33.00 -4.27
C ASP A 11 9.51 -32.09 -5.43
N GLU A 12 8.93 -32.21 -6.62
CA GLU A 12 9.24 -31.31 -7.74
C GLU A 12 8.60 -29.93 -7.59
N THR A 13 9.18 -28.94 -8.25
CA THR A 13 8.71 -27.55 -8.19
C THR A 13 8.10 -27.10 -9.51
N ILE A 14 6.89 -26.55 -9.43
CA ILE A 14 6.27 -25.79 -10.51
C ILE A 14 6.91 -24.39 -10.54
N SER A 15 7.60 -24.07 -11.64
CA SER A 15 8.21 -22.76 -11.87
C SER A 15 7.40 -21.97 -12.91
N ILE A 16 6.82 -20.85 -12.49
CA ILE A 16 6.05 -19.94 -13.34
C ILE A 16 6.90 -18.71 -13.61
N ARG A 17 7.22 -18.46 -14.88
CA ARG A 17 8.08 -17.35 -15.33
C ARG A 17 7.33 -16.46 -16.32
N VAL A 18 7.42 -15.15 -16.12
CA VAL A 18 6.82 -14.14 -17.00
C VAL A 18 7.94 -13.44 -17.77
N TYR A 19 7.84 -13.41 -19.10
CA TYR A 19 8.82 -12.79 -19.98
C TYR A 19 8.18 -11.64 -20.77
N ASP A 20 8.97 -10.61 -21.06
CA ASP A 20 8.56 -9.54 -22.00
C ASP A 20 8.73 -10.03 -23.45
N SER A 21 7.64 -9.97 -24.21
CA SER A 21 7.53 -10.47 -25.59
C SER A 21 8.24 -9.61 -26.63
N TYR A 22 8.54 -8.34 -26.32
CA TYR A 22 9.20 -7.42 -27.25
C TYR A 22 10.72 -7.57 -27.30
N SER A 23 11.30 -8.31 -26.35
CA SER A 23 12.74 -8.51 -26.27
C SER A 23 13.12 -9.85 -26.91
N LEU A 24 13.75 -9.80 -28.09
CA LEU A 24 14.36 -10.96 -28.74
C LEU A 24 15.62 -11.47 -28.00
N ARG A 25 15.84 -11.06 -26.74
CA ARG A 25 16.99 -11.46 -25.92
C ARG A 25 16.58 -12.55 -24.91
N PRO A 26 17.45 -13.53 -24.64
CA PRO A 26 17.21 -14.58 -23.62
C PRO A 26 16.94 -14.04 -22.20
N ASP A 27 17.37 -12.81 -21.91
CA ASP A 27 17.40 -12.25 -20.55
C ASP A 27 16.19 -11.36 -20.20
N SER A 28 15.04 -11.58 -20.86
CA SER A 28 13.87 -10.72 -20.68
C SER A 28 12.87 -11.21 -19.63
N LEU A 29 13.38 -11.83 -18.56
CA LEU A 29 12.56 -12.32 -17.46
C LEU A 29 12.06 -11.12 -16.63
N MET A 30 10.74 -10.97 -16.55
CA MET A 30 10.09 -9.95 -15.74
C MET A 30 9.89 -10.39 -14.29
N GLY A 31 9.72 -11.69 -14.06
CA GLY A 31 9.60 -12.25 -12.72
C GLY A 31 9.28 -13.75 -12.70
N GLU A 32 9.53 -14.37 -11.56
CA GLU A 32 9.36 -15.80 -11.31
C GLU A 32 8.55 -16.03 -10.02
N PHE A 33 7.76 -17.10 -10.02
CA PHE A 33 7.16 -17.70 -8.84
C PHE A 33 7.39 -19.21 -8.86
N LYS A 34 7.71 -19.78 -7.69
CA LYS A 34 7.95 -21.22 -7.52
C LYS A 34 7.08 -21.78 -6.42
N ILE A 35 6.55 -22.98 -6.64
CA ILE A 35 5.77 -23.72 -5.65
C ILE A 35 5.92 -25.22 -5.85
N ASP A 36 5.90 -25.98 -4.77
CA ASP A 36 6.03 -27.44 -4.84
C ASP A 36 4.76 -28.08 -5.42
N VAL A 37 4.93 -29.12 -6.23
CA VAL A 37 3.80 -29.88 -6.80
C VAL A 37 2.97 -30.49 -5.66
N GLY A 38 3.64 -31.00 -4.62
CA GLY A 38 2.99 -31.52 -3.42
C GLY A 38 2.09 -30.50 -2.73
N TYR A 39 2.50 -29.22 -2.68
CA TYR A 39 1.67 -28.16 -2.12
C TYR A 39 0.32 -28.06 -2.86
N VAL A 40 0.34 -28.04 -4.20
CA VAL A 40 -0.88 -27.94 -5.00
C VAL A 40 -1.74 -29.20 -4.87
N TYR A 41 -1.10 -30.36 -4.78
CA TYR A 41 -1.77 -31.64 -4.58
C TYR A 41 -2.45 -31.71 -3.21
N ASP A 42 -1.85 -31.19 -2.15
CA ASP A 42 -2.44 -31.24 -0.80
C ASP A 42 -3.61 -30.26 -0.60
N GLU A 43 -3.78 -29.29 -1.50
CA GLU A 43 -4.92 -28.36 -1.45
C GLU A 43 -6.25 -29.07 -1.74
N PRO A 44 -7.38 -28.57 -1.20
CA PRO A 44 -8.69 -29.16 -1.44
C PRO A 44 -9.03 -29.30 -2.92
N GLY A 45 -9.30 -30.53 -3.37
CA GLY A 45 -9.57 -30.84 -4.77
C GLY A 45 -8.32 -30.85 -5.65
N HIS A 46 -7.13 -31.00 -5.04
CA HIS A 46 -5.82 -30.98 -5.70
C HIS A 46 -5.62 -29.71 -6.55
N ALA A 47 -6.18 -28.59 -6.09
CA ALA A 47 -6.38 -27.40 -6.90
C ALA A 47 -6.20 -26.09 -6.13
N VAL A 48 -5.44 -25.18 -6.75
CA VAL A 48 -5.31 -23.79 -6.35
C VAL A 48 -6.06 -22.94 -7.37
N MET A 49 -7.17 -22.34 -6.97
CA MET A 49 -8.05 -21.62 -7.89
C MET A 49 -8.00 -20.10 -7.64
N ARG A 50 -7.80 -19.34 -8.72
CA ARG A 50 -7.90 -17.87 -8.75
C ARG A 50 -7.06 -17.15 -7.70
N LYS A 51 -5.86 -17.67 -7.40
CA LYS A 51 -4.95 -17.04 -6.44
C LYS A 51 -3.99 -16.08 -7.15
N TRP A 52 -3.61 -15.02 -6.45
CA TRP A 52 -2.57 -14.10 -6.90
C TRP A 52 -1.18 -14.63 -6.50
N LEU A 53 -0.25 -14.68 -7.44
CA LEU A 53 1.15 -15.00 -7.22
C LEU A 53 1.93 -13.69 -7.14
N LEU A 54 2.84 -13.57 -6.17
CA LEU A 54 3.80 -12.46 -6.10
C LEU A 54 5.04 -12.84 -6.92
N LEU A 55 5.28 -12.15 -8.04
CA LEU A 55 6.43 -12.40 -8.89
C LEU A 55 7.66 -11.72 -8.30
N ASN A 56 8.76 -12.46 -8.16
CA ASN A 56 10.04 -11.96 -7.65
C ASN A 56 11.12 -12.05 -8.72
N ASP A 57 12.21 -11.31 -8.53
CA ASP A 57 13.43 -11.49 -9.33
C ASP A 57 14.16 -12.74 -8.85
N PRO A 58 14.41 -13.76 -9.69
CA PRO A 58 15.18 -14.92 -9.26
C PRO A 58 16.65 -14.61 -9.03
N GLU A 59 17.19 -13.55 -9.66
CA GLU A 59 18.59 -13.15 -9.51
C GLU A 59 18.81 -12.22 -8.30
N ASP A 60 17.75 -11.62 -7.77
CA ASP A 60 17.79 -10.75 -6.59
C ASP A 60 16.57 -10.98 -5.68
N SER A 61 16.71 -11.91 -4.74
CA SER A 61 15.66 -12.24 -3.77
C SER A 61 15.35 -11.10 -2.77
N ASN A 62 16.21 -10.08 -2.69
CA ASN A 62 15.97 -8.90 -1.86
C ASN A 62 15.35 -7.74 -2.68
N SER A 63 15.21 -7.90 -3.99
CA SER A 63 14.55 -6.91 -4.83
C SER A 63 13.08 -6.78 -4.46
N ASN A 64 12.54 -5.60 -4.72
CA ASN A 64 11.10 -5.41 -4.62
C ASN A 64 10.39 -6.35 -5.59
N PRO A 65 9.23 -6.88 -5.20
CA PRO A 65 8.49 -7.75 -6.08
C PRO A 65 8.16 -7.03 -7.40
N LYS A 66 8.04 -7.81 -8.49
CA LYS A 66 7.98 -7.31 -9.87
C LYS A 66 6.57 -7.21 -10.43
N GLY A 67 5.62 -7.87 -9.78
CA GLY A 67 4.22 -7.86 -10.21
C GLY A 67 3.39 -8.95 -9.55
N TYR A 68 2.13 -9.02 -9.93
CA TYR A 68 1.22 -10.08 -9.54
C TYR A 68 0.70 -10.84 -10.76
N LEU A 69 0.54 -12.16 -10.63
CA LEU A 69 -0.06 -13.02 -11.65
C LEU A 69 -1.22 -13.81 -11.04
N LYS A 70 -2.43 -13.72 -11.60
CA LYS A 70 -3.56 -14.53 -11.14
C LYS A 70 -3.56 -15.87 -11.86
N VAL A 71 -3.65 -16.97 -11.11
CA VAL A 71 -3.63 -18.32 -11.68
C VAL A 71 -4.69 -19.23 -11.07
N SER A 72 -5.14 -20.19 -11.87
CA SER A 72 -5.76 -21.43 -11.44
C SER A 72 -4.86 -22.58 -11.88
N MET A 73 -4.52 -23.50 -10.99
CA MET A 73 -3.73 -24.70 -11.30
C MET A 73 -4.24 -25.88 -10.48
N PHE A 74 -4.10 -27.08 -11.02
CA PHE A 74 -4.50 -28.31 -10.35
C PHE A 74 -3.61 -29.47 -10.79
N VAL A 75 -3.46 -30.47 -9.91
CA VAL A 75 -2.67 -31.67 -10.16
C VAL A 75 -3.63 -32.86 -10.16
N LEU A 76 -3.73 -33.58 -11.28
CA LEU A 76 -4.64 -34.72 -11.41
C LEU A 76 -3.90 -36.05 -11.31
N GLY A 77 -4.42 -36.95 -10.49
CA GLY A 77 -4.10 -38.36 -10.49
C GLY A 77 -4.84 -39.15 -11.57
N THR A 78 -4.55 -40.44 -11.66
CA THR A 78 -5.26 -41.34 -12.57
C THR A 78 -6.70 -41.55 -12.09
N GLY A 79 -7.67 -41.07 -12.88
CA GLY A 79 -9.10 -41.18 -12.57
C GLY A 79 -9.70 -39.93 -11.93
N ASP A 80 -8.91 -38.89 -11.67
CA ASP A 80 -9.40 -37.61 -11.16
C ASP A 80 -10.06 -36.79 -12.29
N GLU A 81 -11.15 -36.10 -11.98
CA GLU A 81 -11.77 -35.12 -12.87
C GLU A 81 -11.27 -33.71 -12.56
N PRO A 82 -11.00 -32.87 -13.58
CA PRO A 82 -10.57 -31.49 -13.37
C PRO A 82 -11.65 -30.68 -12.63
N PRO A 83 -11.27 -29.80 -11.69
CA PRO A 83 -12.21 -28.91 -11.02
C PRO A 83 -12.98 -28.05 -12.03
N VAL A 84 -14.30 -27.95 -11.86
CA VAL A 84 -15.14 -27.10 -12.71
C VAL A 84 -15.02 -25.65 -12.25
N GLU A 85 -14.52 -24.77 -13.12
CA GLU A 85 -14.48 -23.33 -12.84
C GLU A 85 -15.90 -22.73 -12.89
N ASN A 86 -16.44 -22.35 -11.73
CA ASN A 86 -17.62 -21.52 -11.67
C ASN A 86 -17.24 -20.05 -11.95
N ARG A 87 -17.49 -19.60 -13.19
CA ARG A 87 -17.17 -18.23 -13.65
C ARG A 87 -17.92 -17.12 -12.90
N GLU A 88 -19.00 -17.43 -12.20
CA GLU A 88 -19.96 -16.46 -11.66
C GLU A 88 -19.50 -15.68 -10.42
N ARG A 89 -18.36 -16.03 -9.79
CA ARG A 89 -17.83 -15.31 -8.61
C ARG A 89 -16.67 -14.36 -8.96
N GLU A 90 -16.82 -13.55 -10.01
CA GLU A 90 -15.97 -12.37 -10.15
C GLU A 90 -16.47 -11.30 -9.18
N ASN A 91 -15.97 -11.33 -7.95
CA ASN A 91 -16.07 -10.15 -7.10
C ASN A 91 -15.11 -9.10 -7.66
N GLU A 92 -15.64 -7.97 -8.12
CA GLU A 92 -14.86 -6.81 -8.58
C GLU A 92 -13.97 -6.19 -7.47
N ASN A 93 -14.10 -6.67 -6.23
CA ASN A 93 -13.28 -6.32 -5.05
C ASN A 93 -12.35 -7.46 -4.63
N ASP A 94 -11.65 -8.11 -5.56
CA ASP A 94 -10.65 -9.13 -5.22
C ASP A 94 -9.34 -8.44 -4.79
N ASP A 95 -9.29 -8.02 -3.52
CA ASP A 95 -8.11 -7.40 -2.90
C ASP A 95 -6.91 -8.34 -3.02
N VAL A 96 -5.99 -8.02 -3.93
CA VAL A 96 -4.83 -8.87 -4.31
C VAL A 96 -4.13 -9.48 -3.10
N GLU A 97 -3.81 -8.64 -2.10
CA GLU A 97 -3.07 -9.03 -0.90
C GLU A 97 -3.82 -10.00 0.04
N THR A 98 -5.15 -10.06 -0.05
CA THR A 98 -5.96 -10.97 0.76
C THR A 98 -6.00 -12.38 0.19
N ASN A 99 -5.73 -12.52 -1.11
CA ASN A 99 -5.87 -13.76 -1.87
C ASN A 99 -4.54 -14.18 -2.55
N LEU A 100 -3.41 -13.80 -1.95
CA LEU A 100 -2.08 -14.26 -2.38
C LEU A 100 -1.87 -15.74 -2.07
N LEU A 101 -1.34 -16.48 -3.04
CA LEU A 101 -0.74 -17.79 -2.83
C LEU A 101 0.69 -17.59 -2.33
N LEU A 102 0.97 -18.12 -1.17
CA LEU A 102 2.30 -18.09 -0.57
C LEU A 102 2.83 -19.51 -0.55
N PRO A 103 3.97 -19.80 -1.20
CA PRO A 103 4.64 -21.08 -1.07
C PRO A 103 4.98 -21.38 0.40
N ALA A 104 5.14 -22.67 0.71
CA ALA A 104 5.59 -23.09 2.03
C ALA A 104 6.91 -22.37 2.42
N GLY A 105 6.93 -21.78 3.62
CA GLY A 105 8.07 -21.02 4.14
C GLY A 105 8.05 -19.50 3.88
N ILE A 106 7.19 -19.01 2.99
CA ILE A 106 6.98 -17.56 2.79
C ILE A 106 5.77 -17.13 3.61
N ALA A 107 5.98 -16.59 4.81
CA ALA A 107 4.91 -16.05 5.63
C ALA A 107 4.80 -14.54 5.43
N LEU A 108 3.61 -14.06 5.04
CA LEU A 108 3.29 -12.64 5.13
C LEU A 108 3.34 -12.21 6.60
N ARG A 109 4.18 -11.23 6.91
CA ARG A 109 4.32 -10.70 8.27
C ARG A 109 3.46 -9.48 8.44
N TRP A 110 2.72 -9.43 9.53
CA TRP A 110 2.04 -8.22 9.95
C TRP A 110 3.07 -7.19 10.40
N VAL A 111 3.03 -6.02 9.77
CA VAL A 111 3.80 -4.84 10.18
C VAL A 111 2.80 -3.72 10.45
N THR A 112 3.10 -2.90 11.45
CA THR A 112 2.34 -1.70 11.74
C THR A 112 3.17 -0.48 11.34
N PHE A 113 2.70 0.28 10.36
CA PHE A 113 3.23 1.62 10.13
C PHE A 113 2.56 2.59 11.10
N VAL A 114 3.38 3.23 11.93
CA VAL A 114 2.95 4.25 12.89
C VAL A 114 3.35 5.61 12.33
N LEU A 115 2.36 6.40 11.91
CA LEU A 115 2.58 7.75 11.40
C LEU A 115 2.04 8.76 12.41
N LYS A 116 2.88 9.73 12.80
CA LYS A 116 2.44 10.86 13.63
C LYS A 116 2.08 12.04 12.72
N ILE A 117 0.80 12.38 12.67
CA ILE A 117 0.32 13.59 12.01
C ILE A 117 0.33 14.71 13.05
N TYR A 118 1.32 15.61 12.94
CA TYR A 118 1.55 16.65 13.93
C TYR A 118 0.62 17.85 13.72
N ARG A 119 0.84 18.62 12.64
CA ARG A 119 0.07 19.81 12.28
C ARG A 119 0.20 20.14 10.79
N ALA A 120 -0.67 21.00 10.30
CA ALA A 120 -0.53 21.68 9.02
C ALA A 120 -0.68 23.20 9.21
N GLU A 121 -0.15 23.98 8.27
CA GLU A 121 -0.16 25.44 8.33
C GLU A 121 -0.71 26.00 7.02
N ASP A 122 -1.38 27.15 7.12
CA ASP A 122 -1.88 27.95 6.00
C ASP A 122 -2.70 27.16 4.98
N ILE A 123 -3.60 26.29 5.46
CA ILE A 123 -4.49 25.53 4.58
C ILE A 123 -5.43 26.50 3.83
N PRO A 124 -5.50 26.44 2.49
CA PRO A 124 -6.38 27.29 1.71
C PRO A 124 -7.85 26.97 2.04
N GLN A 125 -8.67 28.01 2.15
CA GLN A 125 -10.11 27.85 2.34
C GLN A 125 -10.75 27.36 1.03
N MET A 126 -11.52 26.27 1.09
CA MET A 126 -12.27 25.77 -0.08
C MET A 126 -13.78 26.05 -0.01
N ASP A 127 -14.31 26.46 1.15
CA ASP A 127 -15.71 26.79 1.40
C ASP A 127 -16.25 28.07 0.70
N ASP A 128 -16.21 28.12 -0.63
CA ASP A 128 -16.83 29.20 -1.40
C ASP A 128 -18.37 29.09 -1.45
N ALA A 129 -18.92 27.89 -1.26
CA ALA A 129 -20.35 27.61 -1.45
C ALA A 129 -21.26 28.20 -0.35
N PHE A 130 -20.84 28.11 0.92
CA PHE A 130 -21.63 28.64 2.05
C PHE A 130 -21.53 30.16 2.14
N ALA A 131 -20.34 30.72 1.89
CA ALA A 131 -20.10 32.16 1.91
C ALA A 131 -20.93 32.91 0.85
N GLN A 132 -21.10 32.33 -0.34
CA GLN A 132 -21.97 32.91 -1.38
C GLN A 132 -23.44 32.96 -0.94
N THR A 133 -23.95 31.88 -0.35
CA THR A 133 -25.37 31.77 0.06
C THR A 133 -25.70 32.73 1.21
N VAL A 134 -24.83 32.85 2.22
CA VAL A 134 -25.05 33.76 3.36
C VAL A 134 -24.96 35.23 2.93
N LYS A 135 -24.05 35.55 1.98
CA LYS A 135 -23.92 36.89 1.41
C LYS A 135 -25.15 37.30 0.60
N GLU A 136 -25.73 36.37 -0.15
CA GLU A 136 -26.95 36.61 -0.95
C GLU A 136 -28.21 36.80 -0.09
N ILE A 137 -28.35 36.04 1.00
CA ILE A 137 -29.59 36.04 1.80
C ILE A 137 -29.58 37.10 2.91
N PHE A 138 -28.42 37.36 3.53
CA PHE A 138 -28.38 38.18 4.76
C PHE A 138 -27.56 39.47 4.64
N GLY A 139 -26.90 39.74 3.50
CA GLY A 139 -26.17 41.00 3.27
C GLY A 139 -25.07 41.34 4.28
N GLY A 140 -24.73 40.41 5.18
CA GLY A 140 -23.70 40.56 6.20
C GLY A 140 -22.36 40.08 5.68
N GLU A 141 -21.28 40.80 6.02
CA GLU A 141 -19.91 40.30 5.88
C GLU A 141 -19.77 39.04 6.74
N ALA A 142 -19.85 37.86 6.12
CA ALA A 142 -19.43 36.63 6.78
C ALA A 142 -17.94 36.77 7.10
N ASP A 143 -17.57 36.59 8.37
CA ASP A 143 -16.18 36.63 8.81
C ASP A 143 -15.34 35.66 7.96
N LYS A 144 -14.54 36.22 7.05
CA LYS A 144 -13.68 35.53 6.08
C LYS A 144 -12.53 34.70 6.69
N LYS A 145 -12.55 34.47 8.00
CA LYS A 145 -11.42 33.86 8.71
C LYS A 145 -11.85 32.49 9.24
N ASN A 146 -11.36 31.47 8.54
CA ASN A 146 -11.30 30.06 8.93
C ASN A 146 -12.65 29.32 8.85
N LEU A 147 -13.11 29.05 7.63
CA LEU A 147 -14.20 28.10 7.39
C LEU A 147 -13.71 26.66 7.14
N VAL A 148 -12.44 26.48 6.81
CA VAL A 148 -11.85 25.17 6.54
C VAL A 148 -11.93 24.23 7.77
N ASP A 149 -12.39 23.01 7.54
CA ASP A 149 -12.53 21.92 8.49
C ASP A 149 -11.57 20.76 8.13
N PRO A 150 -10.24 20.94 8.30
CA PRO A 150 -9.27 20.01 7.72
C PRO A 150 -9.18 18.67 8.45
N PHE A 151 -8.94 17.61 7.67
CA PHE A 151 -8.46 16.31 8.15
C PHE A 151 -7.46 15.68 7.18
N VAL A 152 -6.65 14.75 7.67
CA VAL A 152 -5.66 14.02 6.86
C VAL A 152 -6.10 12.58 6.69
N GLU A 153 -6.05 12.12 5.44
CA GLU A 153 -6.26 10.75 5.03
C GLU A 153 -4.92 10.11 4.65
N VAL A 154 -4.60 8.99 5.29
CA VAL A 154 -3.42 8.19 5.02
C VAL A 154 -3.85 6.90 4.33
N CYS A 155 -3.34 6.69 3.12
CA CYS A 155 -3.66 5.55 2.26
C CYS A 155 -2.41 4.75 1.90
N PHE A 156 -2.42 3.44 2.13
CA PHE A 156 -1.34 2.53 1.76
C PHE A 156 -1.87 1.10 1.59
N ALA A 157 -1.48 0.41 0.51
CA ALA A 157 -1.86 -0.98 0.25
C ALA A 157 -3.37 -1.28 0.42
N GLY A 158 -4.22 -0.41 -0.15
CA GLY A 158 -5.68 -0.53 -0.03
C GLY A 158 -6.26 -0.21 1.36
N LYS A 159 -5.40 0.02 2.38
CA LYS A 159 -5.82 0.50 3.70
C LYS A 159 -5.88 2.02 3.71
N LYS A 160 -6.89 2.53 4.40
CA LYS A 160 -7.17 3.95 4.56
C LYS A 160 -7.49 4.24 6.02
N VAL A 161 -6.82 5.25 6.59
CA VAL A 161 -7.10 5.73 7.95
C VAL A 161 -7.09 7.26 7.93
N CYS A 162 -8.04 7.87 8.62
CA CYS A 162 -8.18 9.33 8.69
C CYS A 162 -7.87 9.83 10.11
N THR A 163 -7.40 11.07 10.20
CA THR A 163 -7.34 11.81 11.47
C THR A 163 -8.73 12.27 11.89
N SER A 164 -8.82 12.80 13.12
CA SER A 164 -9.94 13.64 13.52
C SER A 164 -10.05 14.87 12.59
N ILE A 165 -11.28 15.36 12.44
CA ILE A 165 -11.59 16.61 11.75
C ILE A 165 -11.44 17.75 12.77
N ILE A 166 -10.71 18.80 12.41
CA ILE A 166 -10.60 20.01 13.25
C ILE A 166 -11.41 21.10 12.56
N GLU A 167 -12.52 21.53 13.17
CA GLU A 167 -13.39 22.52 12.56
C GLU A 167 -12.80 23.95 12.63
N LYS A 168 -13.03 24.75 11.58
CA LYS A 168 -12.75 26.20 11.51
C LYS A 168 -11.31 26.58 11.84
N ASN A 169 -10.35 25.83 11.32
CA ASN A 169 -8.94 26.08 11.61
C ASN A 169 -8.04 25.80 10.40
N ALA A 170 -7.49 26.85 9.82
CA ALA A 170 -6.51 26.76 8.74
C ALA A 170 -5.10 26.31 9.19
N ASN A 171 -4.86 26.25 10.51
CA ASN A 171 -3.61 25.79 11.12
C ASN A 171 -3.90 24.65 12.13
N PRO A 172 -4.41 23.50 11.66
CA PRO A 172 -4.81 22.40 12.53
C PRO A 172 -3.61 21.73 13.19
N GLU A 173 -3.72 21.44 14.49
CA GLU A 173 -2.78 20.60 15.23
C GLU A 173 -3.48 19.31 15.68
N TRP A 174 -3.30 18.23 14.91
CA TRP A 174 -3.91 16.93 15.24
C TRP A 174 -3.17 16.21 16.35
N ASN A 175 -1.82 16.26 16.34
CA ASN A 175 -0.98 15.49 17.25
C ASN A 175 -1.36 14.00 17.36
N GLN A 176 -1.85 13.42 16.26
CA GLN A 176 -2.50 12.11 16.26
C GLN A 176 -1.57 11.04 15.66
N LEU A 177 -1.51 9.88 16.31
CA LEU A 177 -0.89 8.68 15.75
C LEU A 177 -1.91 7.91 14.91
N VAL A 178 -1.52 7.60 13.67
CA VAL A 178 -2.28 6.77 12.73
C VAL A 178 -1.52 5.46 12.55
N ASN A 179 -2.20 4.34 12.80
CA ASN A 179 -1.64 3.00 12.69
C ASN A 179 -2.20 2.28 11.47
N LEU A 180 -1.33 1.88 10.55
CA LEU A 180 -1.68 1.08 9.38
C LEU A 180 -1.11 -0.33 9.54
N GLN A 181 -1.98 -1.31 9.78
CA GLN A 181 -1.62 -2.71 9.82
C GLN A 181 -1.69 -3.33 8.42
N ILE A 182 -0.56 -3.85 7.97
CA ILE A 182 -0.40 -4.38 6.62
C ILE A 182 0.45 -5.63 6.62
N LYS A 183 0.36 -6.38 5.54
CA LYS A 183 1.15 -7.59 5.31
C LYS A 183 2.37 -7.25 4.46
N PHE A 184 3.55 -7.70 4.88
CA PHE A 184 4.79 -7.62 4.10
C PHE A 184 5.29 -9.00 3.67
N PRO A 185 5.92 -9.13 2.49
CA PRO A 185 6.23 -8.06 1.53
C PRO A 185 5.00 -7.52 0.77
N SER A 186 4.99 -6.22 0.46
CA SER A 186 3.94 -5.56 -0.34
C SER A 186 4.56 -4.89 -1.58
N MET A 187 3.85 -4.93 -2.71
CA MET A 187 4.19 -4.17 -3.93
C MET A 187 3.98 -2.65 -3.77
N CYS A 188 3.29 -2.21 -2.71
CA CYS A 188 3.08 -0.80 -2.48
C CYS A 188 4.35 -0.15 -1.93
N GLU A 189 4.95 0.74 -2.70
CA GLU A 189 6.14 1.47 -2.27
C GLU A 189 5.84 2.89 -1.76
N LYS A 190 4.59 3.35 -1.88
CA LYS A 190 4.23 4.74 -1.60
C LYS A 190 3.03 4.84 -0.67
N ILE A 191 3.22 5.50 0.47
CA ILE A 191 2.14 5.95 1.36
C ILE A 191 1.61 7.26 0.78
N ARG A 192 0.32 7.29 0.43
CA ARG A 192 -0.36 8.50 -0.02
C ARG A 192 -0.93 9.22 1.20
N LEU A 193 -0.65 10.51 1.30
CA LEU A 193 -1.21 11.42 2.30
C LEU A 193 -2.05 12.46 1.57
N MET A 194 -3.31 12.61 1.98
CA MET A 194 -4.23 13.57 1.40
C MET A 194 -4.79 14.46 2.49
N VAL A 195 -4.74 15.77 2.28
CA VAL A 195 -5.39 16.75 3.16
C VAL A 195 -6.73 17.08 2.53
N TYR A 196 -7.79 16.99 3.31
CA TYR A 196 -9.16 17.26 2.90
C TYR A 196 -9.73 18.41 3.71
N ASP A 197 -10.63 19.17 3.08
CA ASP A 197 -11.58 20.06 3.74
C ASP A 197 -12.89 19.30 3.90
N TRP A 198 -13.37 19.16 5.13
CA TRP A 198 -14.61 18.42 5.39
C TRP A 198 -15.82 19.33 5.24
N ASP A 199 -16.72 18.94 4.34
CA ASP A 199 -17.96 19.67 4.12
C ASP A 199 -19.15 18.98 4.79
N ARG A 200 -19.96 19.74 5.53
CA ARG A 200 -21.20 19.23 6.14
C ARG A 200 -22.28 18.83 5.14
N LEU A 201 -22.31 19.48 3.98
CA LEU A 201 -23.44 19.41 3.03
C LEU A 201 -23.00 19.10 1.59
N THR A 202 -21.71 19.22 1.28
CA THR A 202 -21.12 18.97 -0.03
C THR A 202 -20.10 17.83 0.03
N LYS A 203 -19.49 17.52 -1.12
CA LYS A 203 -18.45 16.50 -1.21
C LYS A 203 -17.15 17.12 -0.72
N ASN A 204 -16.50 16.49 0.26
CA ASN A 204 -15.19 16.91 0.77
C ASN A 204 -14.21 17.25 -0.36
N ASP A 205 -13.59 18.41 -0.25
CA ASP A 205 -12.62 18.90 -1.21
C ASP A 205 -11.21 18.44 -0.86
N VAL A 206 -10.45 18.05 -1.89
CA VAL A 206 -9.04 17.66 -1.71
C VAL A 206 -8.19 18.92 -1.76
N VAL A 207 -7.64 19.29 -0.61
CA VAL A 207 -6.76 20.45 -0.50
C VAL A 207 -5.36 20.16 -1.07
N GLY A 208 -4.85 18.96 -0.78
CA GLY A 208 -3.51 18.59 -1.24
C GLY A 208 -3.28 17.09 -1.17
N THR A 209 -2.32 16.61 -1.98
CA THR A 209 -1.89 15.21 -1.97
C THR A 209 -0.38 15.14 -2.02
N THR A 210 0.22 14.31 -1.17
CA THR A 210 1.65 14.00 -1.20
C THR A 210 1.89 12.50 -1.03
N TYR A 211 3.12 12.06 -1.31
CA TYR A 211 3.51 10.66 -1.29
C TYR A 211 4.82 10.47 -0.53
N LEU A 212 4.81 9.59 0.47
CA LEU A 212 6.03 9.12 1.12
C LEU A 212 6.45 7.80 0.49
N CYS A 213 7.64 7.75 -0.09
CA CYS A 213 8.19 6.51 -0.65
C CYS A 213 8.89 5.72 0.46
N LEU A 214 8.54 4.45 0.62
CA LEU A 214 9.09 3.57 1.66
C LEU A 214 10.62 3.50 1.58
N TYR A 215 11.21 3.40 0.39
CA TYR A 215 12.67 3.37 0.25
C TYR A 215 13.38 4.64 0.76
N LYS A 216 12.69 5.79 0.81
CA LYS A 216 13.28 7.04 1.33
C LYS A 216 13.24 7.13 2.85
N ILE A 217 12.31 6.39 3.47
CA ILE A 217 12.10 6.40 4.92
C ILE A 217 12.57 5.10 5.59
N ALA A 218 12.90 4.08 4.79
CA ALA A 218 13.49 2.84 5.24
C ALA A 218 14.97 3.06 5.55
N ALA A 219 15.30 3.19 6.83
CA ALA A 219 16.66 3.09 7.32
C ALA A 219 16.91 1.65 7.80
N SER A 220 18.12 1.13 7.57
CA SER A 220 18.56 -0.21 8.03
C SER A 220 18.66 -0.35 9.57
N GLY A 221 18.13 0.59 10.35
CA GLY A 221 18.22 0.58 11.81
C GLY A 221 19.56 1.05 12.37
N GLY A 222 20.27 1.96 11.68
CA GLY A 222 21.34 2.73 12.31
C GLY A 222 20.73 3.75 13.28
N GLU A 223 21.34 3.91 14.46
CA GLU A 223 20.93 4.88 15.48
C GLU A 223 20.73 6.26 14.83
N VAL A 224 19.56 6.86 15.08
CA VAL A 224 19.29 8.23 14.67
C VAL A 224 20.08 9.12 15.62
N GLU A 225 21.26 9.59 15.21
CA GLU A 225 22.00 10.58 15.98
C GLU A 225 21.10 11.82 16.13
N GLU A 226 20.67 12.10 17.37
CA GLU A 226 20.06 13.36 17.72
C GLU A 226 21.05 14.47 17.37
N LEU A 227 20.73 15.25 16.33
CA LEU A 227 21.39 16.52 16.07
C LEU A 227 21.04 17.48 17.22
N SER A 228 21.81 17.39 18.33
CA SER A 228 21.83 18.41 19.35
C SER A 228 22.42 19.67 18.74
N SER A 229 21.59 20.67 18.49
CA SER A 229 22.06 22.02 18.14
C SER A 229 22.72 22.65 19.36
N SER A 230 24.02 22.38 19.53
CA SER A 230 24.85 23.10 20.47
C SER A 230 24.98 24.56 20.02
N GLY A 231 24.41 25.46 20.82
CA GLY A 231 24.65 26.90 20.68
C GLY A 231 26.13 27.22 20.89
N ALA A 232 26.70 27.99 19.97
CA ALA A 232 27.90 28.77 20.18
C ALA A 232 27.93 29.93 19.16
N GLY A 233 27.91 31.15 19.66
CA GLY A 233 27.98 32.36 18.85
C GLY A 233 28.10 33.62 19.71
N ALA A 234 29.17 33.70 20.49
CA ALA A 234 29.57 34.92 21.18
C ALA A 234 30.40 35.83 20.24
N SER A 235 30.05 37.11 20.17
CA SER A 235 30.97 38.27 20.02
C SER A 235 30.12 39.53 20.24
N SER A 236 30.26 40.28 21.34
CA SER A 236 31.31 41.23 21.68
C SER A 236 31.44 42.38 20.68
N TYR A 237 30.85 43.54 21.00
CA TYR A 237 31.32 44.85 20.53
C TYR A 237 31.25 45.84 21.69
N GLU A 238 32.43 46.31 22.12
CA GLU A 238 32.63 47.42 23.05
C GLU A 238 32.39 48.76 22.34
N GLY A 239 31.97 49.75 23.14
CA GLY A 239 31.75 51.12 22.68
C GLY A 239 33.03 51.94 22.57
N SER A 240 32.91 53.02 21.81
CA SER A 240 33.50 54.33 22.04
C SER A 240 32.56 55.38 21.46
#